data_AF-A0A2N8M671-F1
#
_entry.id   AF-A0A2N8M671-F1
#
_cell.length_a   1.000
_cell.length_b   1.000
_cell.length_c   1.000
_cell.angle_alpha   90.00
_cell.angle_beta   90.00
_cell.angle_gamma   90.00
#
_symmetry.space_group_name_H-M   'P 1'
#
loop_
_entity.id
_entity.type
_entity.pdbx_description
1 polymer ?
#
loop_
_entity_poly.entity_id
_entity_poly.type
_entity_poly.pdbx_seq_one_letter_code
_entity_poly.pdbx_strand_id
1 'polypeptide(L)'
;MSAPMNCQLIGRWRIVEADIWDRDHLDLCGPATLTITEKGHGEIAFGALQASLDIEYSRLSVGFTWDGSDEGDQVLGDGSAELLDDGSIEIEFA
;
A
#
# COMPACT_ATOMS: atom_id res chain seq x y z
N MET A 1 -4.44 8.23 -13.04
CA MET A 1 -5.79 8.87 -13.00
C MET A 1 -5.88 9.71 -11.71
N SER A 2 -6.64 10.80 -11.64
CA SER A 2 -6.76 11.53 -10.34
C SER A 2 -7.86 10.91 -9.48
N ALA A 3 -7.69 10.93 -8.16
CA ALA A 3 -8.66 10.39 -7.22
C ALA A 3 -10.03 11.09 -7.34
N PRO A 4 -11.15 10.36 -7.18
CA PRO A 4 -12.44 11.00 -6.98
C PRO A 4 -12.38 11.84 -5.71
N MET A 5 -13.14 12.95 -5.67
CA MET A 5 -13.11 13.97 -4.62
C MET A 5 -13.51 13.48 -3.20
N ASN A 6 -13.56 12.17 -2.97
CA ASN A 6 -14.00 11.54 -1.73
C ASN A 6 -13.37 10.15 -1.47
N CYS A 7 -12.29 9.77 -2.15
CA CYS A 7 -11.60 8.53 -1.77
C CYS A 7 -11.03 8.69 -0.36
N GLN A 8 -11.50 7.87 0.58
CA GLN A 8 -11.11 8.01 1.99
C GLN A 8 -9.73 7.43 2.30
N LEU A 9 -9.15 6.70 1.35
CA LEU A 9 -7.86 6.04 1.51
C LEU A 9 -6.69 7.00 1.19
N ILE A 10 -6.95 8.20 0.68
CA ILE A 10 -5.91 9.21 0.43
C ILE A 10 -5.23 9.59 1.74
N GLY A 11 -3.91 9.45 1.80
CA GLY A 11 -3.14 9.76 2.99
C GLY A 11 -1.95 8.83 3.16
N ARG A 12 -1.36 8.88 4.36
CA ARG A 12 -0.26 8.01 4.77
C ARG A 12 -0.74 7.09 5.88
N TRP A 13 -0.57 5.80 5.66
CA TRP A 13 -0.99 4.71 6.53
C TRP A 13 0.22 4.00 7.09
N ARG A 14 0.06 3.49 8.31
CA ARG A 14 1.03 2.62 8.97
C ARG A 14 0.55 1.19 8.81
N ILE A 15 1.36 0.33 8.20
CA ILE A 15 1.09 -1.11 8.20
C ILE A 15 1.50 -1.61 9.59
N VAL A 16 0.57 -2.23 10.32
CA VAL A 16 0.77 -2.66 11.72
C VAL A 16 0.83 -4.16 11.91
N GLU A 17 0.21 -4.91 11.00
CA GLU A 17 0.11 -6.36 11.01
C GLU A 17 0.18 -6.93 9.58
N ALA A 18 0.53 -8.20 9.46
CA ALA A 18 0.51 -8.99 8.24
C ALA A 18 0.35 -10.47 8.59
N ASP A 19 -0.17 -11.28 7.66
CA ASP A 19 -0.45 -12.71 7.90
C ASP A 19 0.83 -13.53 8.15
N ILE A 20 1.91 -13.22 7.41
CA ILE A 20 3.13 -14.03 7.38
C ILE A 20 4.28 -13.38 8.17
N TRP A 21 4.22 -12.06 8.39
CA TRP A 21 5.35 -11.29 8.94
C TRP A 21 5.01 -10.60 10.25
N ASP A 22 5.85 -10.82 11.26
CA ASP A 22 5.80 -10.10 12.52
C ASP A 22 6.22 -8.63 12.37
N ARG A 23 5.92 -7.83 13.39
CA ARG A 23 6.21 -6.39 13.43
C ARG A 23 7.66 -6.03 13.16
N ASP A 24 8.62 -6.76 13.74
CA ASP A 24 10.04 -6.50 13.54
C ASP A 24 10.46 -6.72 12.07
N HIS A 25 9.84 -7.70 11.39
CA HIS A 25 10.09 -7.93 9.97
C HIS A 25 9.45 -6.84 9.12
N LEU A 26 8.21 -6.44 9.40
CA LEU A 26 7.56 -5.32 8.71
C LEU A 26 8.41 -4.05 8.80
N ASP A 27 9.04 -3.81 9.96
CA ASP A 27 9.84 -2.61 10.22
C ASP A 27 11.34 -2.76 9.89
N LEU A 28 11.75 -3.83 9.19
CA LEU A 28 13.16 -4.22 9.01
C LEU A 28 14.04 -3.09 8.45
N CYS A 29 13.62 -2.45 7.36
CA CYS A 29 14.36 -1.33 6.74
C CYS A 29 13.83 0.06 7.16
N GLY A 30 12.94 0.11 8.15
CA GLY A 30 12.25 1.32 8.60
C GLY A 30 10.75 1.09 8.72
N PRO A 31 9.98 2.10 9.15
CA PRO A 31 8.55 1.95 9.35
C PRO A 31 7.82 1.47 8.09
N ALA A 32 7.20 0.29 8.15
CA ALA A 32 6.21 -0.18 7.19
C ALA A 32 5.09 0.84 6.93
N THR A 33 4.97 1.37 5.72
CA THR A 33 3.99 2.40 5.36
C THR A 33 3.40 2.20 3.98
N LEU A 34 2.16 2.68 3.82
CA LEU A 34 1.48 2.84 2.54
C LEU A 34 1.10 4.32 2.39
N THR A 35 1.45 4.93 1.27
CA THR A 35 1.04 6.30 0.94
C THR A 35 0.22 6.26 -0.33
N ILE A 36 -0.98 6.83 -0.27
CA ILE A 36 -1.89 6.97 -1.42
C ILE A 36 -2.07 8.46 -1.67
N THR A 37 -1.65 8.94 -2.83
CA THR A 37 -1.79 10.35 -3.22
C THR A 37 -3.06 10.56 -4.03
N GLU A 38 -3.47 11.81 -4.27
CA GLU A 38 -4.65 12.14 -5.09
C GLU A 38 -4.37 12.04 -6.61
N LYS A 39 -3.14 11.73 -7.01
CA LYS A 39 -2.66 11.85 -8.41
C LYS A 39 -2.64 10.52 -9.18
N GLY A 40 -3.13 9.43 -8.59
CA GLY A 40 -3.04 8.09 -9.18
C GLY A 40 -1.75 7.37 -8.85
N HIS A 41 -1.00 7.87 -7.86
CA HIS A 41 0.27 7.29 -7.47
C HIS A 41 0.33 7.08 -5.96
N GLY A 42 1.15 6.13 -5.56
CA GLY A 42 1.44 5.88 -4.16
C GLY A 42 2.79 5.20 -3.99
N GLU A 43 3.11 4.92 -2.74
CA GLU A 43 4.33 4.23 -2.36
C GLU A 43 3.99 3.24 -1.24
N ILE A 44 4.55 2.04 -1.33
CA ILE A 44 4.48 1.06 -0.25
C ILE A 44 5.90 0.62 0.11
N ALA A 45 6.15 0.51 1.41
CA ALA A 45 7.40 -0.01 1.92
C ALA A 45 7.13 -0.84 3.18
N PHE A 46 7.69 -2.03 3.27
CA PHE A 46 7.71 -2.88 4.46
C PHE A 46 8.79 -3.96 4.27
N GLY A 47 9.40 -4.45 5.35
CA GLY A 47 10.51 -5.41 5.20
C GLY A 47 11.65 -4.80 4.39
N ALA A 48 12.08 -5.53 3.36
CA ALA A 48 13.01 -5.05 2.33
C ALA A 48 12.30 -4.52 1.07
N LEU A 49 10.96 -4.69 0.96
CA LEU A 49 10.18 -4.23 -0.17
C LEU A 49 10.07 -2.70 -0.15
N GLN A 50 10.35 -2.09 -1.30
CA GLN A 50 10.03 -0.70 -1.61
C GLN A 50 9.47 -0.63 -3.02
N ALA A 51 8.23 -0.16 -3.17
CA ALA A 51 7.56 -0.11 -4.46
C ALA A 51 6.75 1.17 -4.67
N SER A 52 6.72 1.63 -5.92
CA SER A 52 5.80 2.65 -6.38
C SER A 52 4.49 2.01 -6.83
N LEU A 53 3.38 2.68 -6.56
CA LEU A 53 2.03 2.22 -6.90
C LEU A 53 1.46 3.08 -8.02
N ASP A 54 0.85 2.45 -9.00
CA ASP A 54 -0.08 3.09 -9.94
C ASP A 54 -1.51 2.70 -9.53
N ILE A 55 -2.34 3.70 -9.20
CA ILE A 55 -3.56 3.52 -8.41
C ILE A 55 -4.81 3.84 -9.25
N GLU A 56 -5.76 2.91 -9.18
CA GLU A 56 -7.13 3.07 -9.63
C GLU A 56 -8.08 3.18 -8.42
N TYR A 57 -8.92 4.20 -8.42
CA TYR A 57 -9.70 4.56 -7.23
C TYR A 57 -11.16 4.11 -7.30
N SER A 58 -11.65 3.69 -6.13
CA SER A 58 -13.06 3.69 -5.75
C SER A 58 -13.28 4.60 -4.53
N ARG A 59 -14.51 4.66 -4.00
CA ARG A 59 -14.80 5.47 -2.79
C ARG A 59 -14.17 4.90 -1.53
N LEU A 60 -14.29 3.58 -1.34
CA LEU A 60 -13.91 2.85 -0.12
C LEU A 60 -12.79 1.83 -0.37
N SER A 61 -12.28 1.79 -1.59
CA SER A 61 -11.20 0.88 -1.96
C SER A 61 -10.35 1.48 -3.06
N VAL A 62 -9.15 0.95 -3.23
CA VAL A 62 -8.27 1.22 -4.37
C VAL A 62 -7.73 -0.10 -4.91
N GLY A 63 -7.62 -0.19 -6.23
CA GLY A 63 -6.79 -1.20 -6.88
C GLY A 63 -5.47 -0.57 -7.28
N PHE A 64 -4.38 -1.33 -7.29
CA PHE A 64 -3.10 -0.82 -7.72
C PHE A 64 -2.23 -1.90 -8.38
N THR A 65 -1.42 -1.48 -9.33
CA THR A 65 -0.23 -2.23 -9.76
C THR A 65 0.98 -1.63 -9.08
N TRP A 66 1.99 -2.45 -8.79
CA TRP A 66 3.20 -2.00 -8.13
C TRP A 66 4.45 -2.49 -8.85
N ASP A 67 5.48 -1.65 -8.79
CA ASP A 67 6.82 -1.89 -9.33
C ASP A 67 7.84 -1.40 -8.31
N GLY A 68 8.81 -2.24 -7.99
CA GLY A 68 9.74 -1.95 -6.92
C GLY A 68 10.87 -2.96 -6.79
N SER A 69 11.51 -2.94 -5.63
CA SER A 69 12.56 -3.88 -5.29
C SER A 69 12.30 -4.54 -3.95
N ASP A 70 12.58 -5.83 -3.87
CA ASP A 70 12.64 -6.61 -2.64
C ASP A 70 14.03 -7.24 -2.54
N GLU A 71 14.72 -6.99 -1.43
CA GLU A 71 16.12 -7.42 -1.21
C GLU A 71 17.12 -7.04 -2.33
N GLY A 72 16.80 -6.04 -3.16
CA GLY A 72 17.61 -5.59 -4.30
C GLY A 72 17.24 -6.23 -5.65
N ASP A 73 16.30 -7.16 -5.66
CA ASP A 73 15.75 -7.76 -6.88
C ASP A 73 14.50 -7.01 -7.34
N GLN A 74 14.33 -6.85 -8.65
CA GLN A 74 13.16 -6.17 -9.22
C GLN A 74 11.93 -7.08 -9.06
N VAL A 75 10.86 -6.50 -8.54
CA VAL A 75 9.58 -7.16 -8.32
C VAL A 75 8.44 -6.29 -8.83
N LEU A 76 7.38 -6.96 -9.27
CA LEU A 76 6.18 -6.32 -9.78
C LEU A 76 4.96 -7.20 -9.45
N GLY A 77 3.80 -6.57 -9.36
CA GLY A 77 2.55 -7.26 -9.13
C GLY A 77 1.37 -6.31 -9.09
N ASP A 78 0.27 -6.80 -8.56
CA ASP A 78 -0.93 -6.02 -8.31
C ASP A 78 -1.52 -6.35 -6.93
N GLY A 79 -2.52 -5.57 -6.55
CA GLY A 79 -3.17 -5.69 -5.27
C GLY A 79 -4.28 -4.68 -5.10
N SER A 80 -4.88 -4.72 -3.92
CA SER A 80 -5.94 -3.79 -3.53
C SER A 80 -5.80 -3.37 -2.08
N ALA A 81 -6.46 -2.28 -1.74
CA ALA A 81 -6.61 -1.85 -0.36
C ALA A 81 -8.05 -1.38 -0.11
N GLU A 82 -8.63 -1.80 1.01
CA GLU A 82 -10.03 -1.53 1.36
C GLU A 82 -10.12 -0.90 2.75
N LEU A 83 -10.95 0.14 2.88
CA LEU A 83 -11.24 0.78 4.16
C LEU A 83 -12.31 -0.02 4.92
N LEU A 84 -11.99 -0.42 6.14
CA LEU A 84 -12.87 -1.15 7.04
C LEU A 84 -13.70 -0.20 7.93
N ASP A 85 -14.77 -0.72 8.53
CA ASP A 85 -15.68 0.05 9.40
C ASP A 85 -15.00 0.63 10.66
N ASP A 86 -13.90 0.03 11.15
CA ASP A 86 -13.15 0.55 12.29
C ASP A 86 -12.19 1.69 11.92
N GLY A 87 -12.06 1.98 10.62
CA GLY A 87 -11.16 3.01 10.08
C GLY A 87 -9.76 2.51 9.76
N SER A 88 -9.49 1.21 9.91
CA SER A 88 -8.27 0.56 9.40
C SER A 88 -8.38 0.27 7.90
N ILE A 89 -7.24 -0.03 7.27
CA ILE A 89 -7.18 -0.50 5.89
C ILE A 89 -6.60 -1.90 5.87
N GLU A 90 -7.24 -2.78 5.11
CA GLU A 90 -6.68 -4.09 4.74
C GLU A 90 -6.05 -4.00 3.36
N ILE A 91 -4.87 -4.60 3.19
CA ILE A 91 -4.12 -4.63 1.93
C ILE A 91 -4.03 -6.09 1.49
N GLU A 92 -4.41 -6.38 0.25
CA GLU A 92 -4.29 -7.71 -0.35
C GLU A 92 -3.39 -7.63 -1.58
N PHE A 93 -2.37 -8.49 -1.64
CA PHE A 93 -1.51 -8.69 -2.82
C PHE A 93 -2.00 -9.92 -3.58
N ALA A 94 -2.03 -9.86 -4.92
CA ALA A 94 -2.47 -10.94 -5.80
C ALA A 94 -1.35 -11.90 -6.22
#